data_AF-A0A7V5RLU6-F1
#
_entry.id   AF-A0A7V5RLU6-F1
#
_cell.length_a   1.000
_cell.length_b   1.000
_cell.length_c   1.000
_cell.angle_alpha   90.00
_cell.angle_beta   90.00
_cell.angle_gamma   90.00
#
_symmetry.space_group_name_H-M   'P 1'
#
loop_
_entity.id
_entity.type
_entity.pdbx_description
1 polymer ?
#
loop_
_entity_poly.entity_id
_entity_poly.type
_entity_poly.pdbx_seq_one_letter_code
_entity_poly.pdbx_strand_id
1 'polypeptide(L)'
;MPIHTIAIFGSGFAGSLLALITKKIGYAPIIIEKGRHPRFAIGESSTPLANLQLDQLCTRYGLDAIRPLCKHGTWREHYPNIPHGLKRGFSFFHHPHPQGFRYSPRHSNELLVAASRDDASGDTHWFREAFDAFLAGQVAEAGIPFHDRTAVQTIEAHSGGWHIHCESEGKALTLHAD
;
A
#
# COMPACT_ATOMS: atom_id res chain seq x y z
N MET A 1 17.33 19.00 17.18
CA MET A 1 16.00 18.90 17.81
C MET A 1 15.80 17.46 18.25
N PRO A 2 15.04 17.17 19.33
CA PRO A 2 14.69 15.80 19.67
C PRO A 2 13.95 15.15 18.49
N ILE A 3 14.17 13.85 18.28
CA ILE A 3 13.46 13.07 17.25
C ILE A 3 12.10 12.70 17.84
N HIS A 4 11.02 13.14 17.20
CA HIS A 4 9.66 12.80 17.63
C HIS A 4 9.24 11.42 17.07
N THR A 5 8.52 10.67 17.89
CA THR A 5 8.04 9.33 17.61
C THR A 5 6.63 9.38 17.04
N ILE A 6 6.41 8.73 15.90
CA ILE A 6 5.11 8.74 15.21
C ILE A 6 4.55 7.33 15.19
N ALA A 7 3.46 7.09 15.92
CA ALA A 7 2.76 5.82 15.88
C ALA A 7 1.89 5.70 14.63
N ILE A 8 2.07 4.61 13.89
CA ILE A 8 1.32 4.29 12.68
C ILE A 8 0.56 2.98 12.91
N PHE A 9 -0.77 3.06 12.85
CA PHE A 9 -1.65 1.90 13.03
C PHE A 9 -1.94 1.25 11.68
N GLY A 10 -1.50 0.01 11.53
CA GLY A 10 -1.64 -0.79 10.31
C GLY A 10 -0.39 -0.73 9.41
N SER A 11 -0.10 -1.88 8.81
CA SER A 11 1.12 -2.12 8.01
C SER A 11 0.84 -2.47 6.55
N GLY A 12 -0.36 -2.16 6.05
CA GLY A 12 -0.67 -2.28 4.63
C GLY A 12 0.02 -1.19 3.78
N PHE A 13 -0.32 -1.09 2.50
CA PHE A 13 0.23 -0.10 1.56
C PHE A 13 0.46 1.29 2.17
N ALA A 14 -0.58 1.92 2.73
CA ALA A 14 -0.50 3.29 3.24
C ALA A 14 0.39 3.41 4.48
N GLY A 15 0.27 2.50 5.44
CA GLY A 15 1.03 2.55 6.69
C GLY A 15 2.52 2.33 6.48
N SER A 16 2.87 1.35 5.63
CA SER A 16 4.26 1.06 5.28
C SER A 16 4.91 2.22 4.51
N LEU A 17 4.19 2.79 3.53
CA LEU A 17 4.66 3.96 2.79
C LEU A 17 4.85 5.17 3.71
N LEU A 18 3.87 5.45 4.59
CA LEU A 18 3.95 6.54 5.56
C LEU A 18 5.15 6.38 6.49
N ALA A 19 5.40 5.17 7.00
CA ALA A 19 6.54 4.89 7.89
C ALA A 19 7.89 5.15 7.21
N LEU A 20 8.04 4.71 5.95
CA LEU A 20 9.27 4.96 5.20
C LEU A 20 9.47 6.46 4.96
N ILE A 21 8.41 7.18 4.60
CA ILE A 21 8.46 8.63 4.37
C ILE A 21 8.77 9.39 5.66
N THR A 22 8.10 9.09 6.77
CA THR A 22 8.30 9.76 8.06
C THR A 22 9.73 9.56 8.57
N LYS A 23 10.30 8.37 8.39
CA LYS A 23 11.73 8.13 8.66
C LYS A 23 12.64 9.01 7.78
N LYS A 24 12.36 9.10 6.48
CA LYS A 24 13.16 9.91 5.54
C LYS A 24 13.16 11.41 5.86
N ILE A 25 12.11 11.91 6.48
CA ILE A 25 12.01 13.32 6.89
C ILE A 25 12.45 13.58 8.35
N GLY A 26 13.02 12.57 9.03
CA GLY A 26 13.70 12.76 10.31
C GLY A 26 12.89 12.43 11.57
N TYR A 27 11.75 11.74 11.45
CA TYR A 27 10.99 11.21 12.60
C TYR A 27 11.37 9.77 12.93
N ALA A 28 10.95 9.30 14.11
CA ALA A 28 11.04 7.91 14.54
C ALA A 28 9.68 7.22 14.42
N PRO A 29 9.29 6.70 13.25
CA PRO A 29 8.04 5.97 13.14
C PRO A 29 8.09 4.65 13.91
N ILE A 30 6.94 4.23 14.42
CA ILE A 30 6.68 2.87 14.90
C ILE A 30 5.42 2.35 14.22
N ILE A 31 5.43 1.09 13.75
CA ILE A 31 4.24 0.46 13.19
C ILE A 31 3.63 -0.48 14.22
N ILE A 32 2.31 -0.40 14.39
CA ILE A 32 1.51 -1.32 15.19
C ILE A 32 0.49 -2.00 14.27
N GLU A 33 0.63 -3.31 14.06
CA GLU A 33 -0.22 -4.11 13.20
C GLU A 33 -0.91 -5.21 14.02
N LYS A 34 -2.24 -5.27 13.91
CA LYS A 34 -3.05 -6.28 14.60
C LYS A 34 -2.83 -7.69 14.03
N GLY A 35 -2.66 -7.79 12.71
CA GLY A 35 -2.42 -9.04 12.01
C GLY A 35 -0.93 -9.34 11.81
N ARG A 36 -0.63 -10.10 10.76
CA ARG A 36 0.74 -10.31 10.26
C ARG A 36 0.69 -10.37 8.73
N HIS A 37 1.81 -10.10 8.09
CA HIS A 37 1.99 -10.40 6.67
C HIS A 37 2.48 -11.84 6.49
N PRO A 38 2.16 -12.51 5.36
CA PRO A 38 1.22 -12.07 4.33
C PRO A 38 -0.25 -12.10 4.80
N ARG A 39 -1.11 -11.20 4.27
CA ARG A 39 -2.56 -11.22 4.51
C ARG A 39 -3.36 -10.71 3.31
N PHE A 40 -4.60 -11.19 3.18
CA PHE A 40 -5.54 -10.70 2.18
C PHE A 40 -5.94 -9.24 2.42
N ALA A 41 -6.11 -8.48 1.32
CA ALA A 41 -6.76 -7.17 1.31
C ALA A 41 -7.32 -6.86 -0.08
N ILE A 42 -8.45 -6.13 -0.13
CA ILE A 42 -8.99 -5.58 -1.38
C ILE A 42 -8.33 -4.24 -1.73
N GLY A 43 -8.54 -3.77 -2.96
CA GLY A 43 -7.96 -2.53 -3.47
C GLY A 43 -6.72 -2.83 -4.30
N GLU A 44 -6.93 -3.56 -5.40
CA GLU A 44 -5.88 -4.12 -6.25
C GLU A 44 -5.66 -3.28 -7.52
N SER A 45 -6.67 -2.52 -7.94
CA SER A 45 -6.68 -1.86 -9.23
C SER A 45 -6.05 -0.46 -9.17
N SER A 46 -4.76 -0.37 -9.49
CA SER A 46 -4.10 0.94 -9.63
C SER A 46 -4.61 1.74 -10.84
N THR A 47 -4.31 3.03 -10.88
CA THR A 47 -4.69 3.95 -11.95
C THR A 47 -3.48 4.78 -12.37
N PRO A 48 -3.50 5.45 -13.54
CA PRO A 48 -2.38 6.25 -13.98
C PRO A 48 -2.05 7.37 -12.98
N LEU A 49 -3.08 7.94 -12.35
CA LEU A 49 -2.91 8.97 -11.33
C LEU A 49 -2.29 8.41 -10.05
N ALA A 50 -2.76 7.26 -9.57
CA ALA A 50 -2.17 6.61 -8.39
C ALA A 50 -0.70 6.23 -8.62
N ASN A 51 -0.38 5.71 -9.81
CA ASN A 51 0.99 5.35 -10.20
C ASN A 51 1.89 6.59 -10.30
N LEU A 52 1.39 7.69 -10.88
CA LEU A 52 2.12 8.97 -10.92
C LEU A 52 2.36 9.52 -9.51
N GLN A 53 1.36 9.50 -8.65
CA GLN A 53 1.50 9.96 -7.26
C GLN A 53 2.50 9.11 -6.48
N LEU A 54 2.47 7.79 -6.63
CA LEU A 54 3.44 6.90 -5.98
C LEU A 54 4.86 7.14 -6.51
N ASP A 55 5.06 7.31 -7.82
CA ASP A 55 6.38 7.62 -8.40
C ASP A 55 6.91 8.97 -7.91
N GLN A 56 6.03 9.99 -7.78
CA GLN A 56 6.39 11.28 -7.21
C GLN A 56 6.80 11.17 -5.73
N LEU A 57 6.08 10.39 -4.93
CA LEU A 57 6.44 10.14 -3.53
C LEU A 57 7.78 9.39 -3.44
N CYS A 58 7.98 8.36 -4.26
CA CYS A 58 9.23 7.60 -4.27
C CYS A 58 10.41 8.48 -4.68
N THR A 59 10.25 9.31 -5.70
CA THR A 59 11.28 10.26 -6.16
C THR A 59 11.58 11.30 -5.08
N ARG A 60 10.54 11.89 -4.47
CA ARG A 60 10.70 12.95 -3.45
C ARG A 60 11.39 12.46 -2.18
N TYR A 61 11.10 11.23 -1.75
CA TYR A 61 11.61 10.70 -0.48
C TYR A 61 12.70 9.63 -0.64
N GLY A 62 13.17 9.37 -1.87
CA GLY A 62 14.24 8.40 -2.15
C GLY A 62 13.87 6.97 -1.76
N LEU A 63 12.71 6.49 -2.25
CA LEU A 63 12.19 5.13 -2.04
C LEU A 63 12.48 4.25 -3.26
N ASP A 64 13.75 4.07 -3.58
CA ASP A 64 14.20 3.44 -4.84
C ASP A 64 13.73 1.99 -4.99
N ALA A 65 13.57 1.25 -3.89
CA ALA A 65 13.05 -0.12 -3.92
C ALA A 65 11.54 -0.19 -4.24
N ILE A 66 10.78 0.87 -3.96
CA ILE A 66 9.33 0.90 -4.22
C ILE A 66 9.03 1.45 -5.61
N ARG A 67 9.86 2.38 -6.10
CA ARG A 67 9.64 3.06 -7.37
C ARG A 67 9.39 2.13 -8.57
N PRO A 68 10.09 0.98 -8.74
CA PRO A 68 9.81 0.05 -9.83
C PRO A 68 8.37 -0.49 -9.84
N LEU A 69 7.69 -0.52 -8.69
CA LEU A 69 6.31 -0.99 -8.56
C LEU A 69 5.26 0.00 -9.09
N CYS A 70 5.67 1.20 -9.52
CA CYS A 70 4.76 2.22 -10.04
C CYS A 70 4.27 1.94 -11.47
N LYS A 71 4.90 1.01 -12.20
CA LYS A 71 4.51 0.65 -13.57
C LYS A 71 4.68 -0.85 -13.78
N HIS A 72 3.80 -1.45 -14.57
CA HIS A 72 3.85 -2.89 -14.84
C HIS A 72 5.19 -3.33 -15.44
N GLY A 73 5.75 -2.58 -16.41
CA GLY A 73 7.00 -2.94 -17.08
C GLY A 73 8.19 -3.01 -16.11
N THR A 74 8.38 -1.96 -15.31
CA THR A 74 9.48 -1.88 -14.34
C THR A 74 9.28 -2.88 -13.19
N TRP A 75 8.03 -3.12 -12.76
CA TRP A 75 7.73 -4.11 -11.74
C TRP A 75 8.16 -5.50 -12.22
N ARG A 76 7.72 -5.90 -13.41
CA ARG A 76 8.04 -7.22 -13.98
C ARG A 76 9.54 -7.45 -14.13
N GLU A 77 10.29 -6.40 -14.46
CA GLU A 77 11.76 -6.46 -14.62
C GLU A 77 12.48 -6.60 -13.27
N HIS A 78 12.12 -5.78 -12.28
CA HIS A 78 12.85 -5.69 -11.01
C HIS A 78 12.39 -6.72 -9.98
N TYR A 79 11.11 -7.06 -10.00
CA TYR A 79 10.47 -7.93 -9.02
C TYR A 79 9.57 -8.98 -9.68
N PRO A 80 10.12 -9.84 -10.57
CA PRO A 80 9.35 -10.87 -11.28
C PRO A 80 8.66 -11.86 -10.34
N ASN A 81 9.18 -12.03 -9.12
CA ASN A 81 8.67 -12.97 -8.13
C ASN A 81 7.55 -12.40 -7.25
N ILE A 82 7.25 -11.10 -7.34
CA ILE A 82 6.10 -10.50 -6.63
C ILE A 82 4.89 -10.57 -7.57
N PRO A 83 3.85 -11.36 -7.26
CA PRO A 83 2.70 -11.52 -8.15
C PRO A 83 2.00 -10.19 -8.45
N HIS A 84 1.66 -9.97 -9.71
CA HIS A 84 0.97 -8.79 -10.19
C HIS A 84 0.33 -9.06 -11.56
N GLY A 85 -0.69 -8.28 -11.92
CA GLY A 85 -1.34 -8.34 -13.23
C GLY A 85 -1.14 -7.07 -14.04
N LEU A 86 -1.09 -7.19 -15.36
CA LEU A 86 -1.14 -6.04 -16.26
C LEU A 86 -2.54 -5.43 -16.26
N LYS A 87 -2.62 -4.10 -16.17
CA LYS A 87 -3.84 -3.33 -16.39
C LYS A 87 -3.61 -2.27 -17.47
N ARG A 88 -4.40 -2.36 -18.54
CA ARG A 88 -4.31 -1.46 -19.71
C ARG A 88 -5.38 -0.38 -19.75
N GLY A 89 -6.31 -0.40 -18.81
CA GLY A 89 -7.47 0.49 -18.84
C GLY A 89 -8.63 -0.03 -18.02
N PHE A 90 -9.81 0.48 -18.35
CA PHE A 90 -11.08 0.04 -17.81
C PHE A 90 -12.01 -0.38 -18.94
N SER A 91 -12.75 -1.45 -18.72
CA SER A 91 -13.75 -1.95 -19.66
C SER A 91 -15.09 -2.02 -18.94
N PHE A 92 -16.07 -1.28 -19.44
CA PHE A 92 -17.41 -1.24 -18.89
C PHE A 92 -18.37 -1.89 -19.87
N PHE A 93 -19.21 -2.81 -19.37
CA PHE A 93 -20.23 -3.50 -20.14
C PHE A 93 -21.57 -3.13 -19.54
N HIS A 94 -22.48 -2.59 -20.34
CA HIS A 94 -23.83 -2.26 -19.89
C HIS A 94 -24.73 -3.49 -19.98
N HIS A 95 -25.36 -3.85 -18.86
CA HIS A 95 -26.32 -4.95 -18.75
C HIS A 95 -27.73 -4.35 -18.57
N PRO A 96 -28.51 -4.15 -19.65
CA PRO A 96 -29.90 -3.76 -19.51
C PRO A 96 -30.66 -4.89 -18.79
N HIS A 97 -31.22 -4.58 -17.63
CA HIS A 97 -32.10 -5.49 -16.91
C HIS A 97 -33.44 -5.58 -17.65
N PRO A 98 -34.08 -6.76 -17.79
CA PRO A 98 -33.69 -8.10 -17.31
C PRO A 98 -32.89 -8.96 -18.30
N GLN A 99 -32.53 -8.47 -19.49
CA GLN A 99 -32.00 -9.34 -20.56
C GLN A 99 -30.53 -9.76 -20.38
N GLY A 100 -29.81 -9.15 -19.43
CA GLY A 100 -28.37 -9.38 -19.23
C GLY A 100 -27.53 -8.74 -20.33
N PHE A 101 -26.23 -9.07 -20.38
CA PHE A 101 -25.35 -8.58 -21.46
C PHE A 101 -25.63 -9.33 -22.77
N ARG A 102 -25.73 -8.58 -23.86
CA ARG A 102 -25.77 -9.11 -25.22
C ARG A 102 -24.74 -8.36 -26.05
N TYR A 103 -23.86 -9.09 -26.72
CA TYR A 103 -22.89 -8.49 -27.63
C TYR A 103 -23.61 -7.70 -28.72
N SER A 104 -23.13 -6.48 -28.97
CA SER A 104 -23.56 -5.64 -30.09
C SER A 104 -22.41 -5.56 -31.10
N PRO A 105 -22.62 -5.91 -32.38
CA PRO A 105 -21.59 -5.73 -33.41
C PRO A 105 -21.09 -4.30 -33.56
N ARG A 106 -21.85 -3.31 -33.07
CA ARG A 106 -21.47 -1.89 -33.06
C ARG A 106 -20.84 -1.44 -31.73
N HIS A 107 -20.61 -2.36 -30.78
CA HIS A 107 -20.12 -2.07 -29.43
C HIS A 107 -20.92 -1.00 -28.69
N SER A 108 -22.22 -0.88 -28.99
CA SER A 108 -23.09 0.19 -28.47
C SER A 108 -23.39 0.10 -26.98
N ASN A 109 -22.98 -0.99 -26.32
CA ASN A 109 -23.18 -1.27 -24.90
C ASN A 109 -21.86 -1.56 -24.17
N GLU A 110 -20.74 -1.14 -24.76
CA GLU A 110 -19.40 -1.35 -24.22
C GLU A 110 -18.64 -0.01 -24.25
N LEU A 111 -17.90 0.29 -23.18
CA LEU A 111 -16.99 1.42 -23.14
C LEU A 111 -15.62 0.93 -22.71
N LEU A 112 -14.65 1.03 -23.62
CA LEU A 112 -13.25 0.71 -23.38
C LEU A 112 -12.46 2.00 -23.22
N VAL A 113 -11.82 2.16 -22.06
CA VAL A 113 -10.99 3.32 -21.74
C VAL A 113 -9.55 2.84 -21.65
N ALA A 114 -8.76 3.08 -22.69
CA ALA A 114 -7.32 2.83 -22.66
C ALA A 114 -6.62 3.84 -21.74
N ALA A 115 -5.81 3.34 -20.80
CA ALA A 115 -5.13 4.16 -19.80
C ALA A 115 -3.61 4.25 -20.03
N SER A 116 -3.07 3.49 -20.99
CA SER A 116 -1.63 3.40 -21.24
C SER A 116 -1.33 3.07 -22.71
N ARG A 117 -0.14 3.46 -23.18
CA ARG A 117 0.27 3.30 -24.59
C ARG A 117 0.76 1.89 -24.89
N ASP A 118 1.55 1.30 -24.00
CA ASP A 118 2.16 -0.03 -24.15
C ASP A 118 2.23 -0.77 -22.80
N ASP A 119 2.41 -2.10 -22.82
CA ASP A 119 2.39 -2.93 -21.61
C ASP A 119 3.45 -2.52 -20.58
N ALA A 120 4.55 -1.91 -21.04
CA ALA A 120 5.60 -1.41 -20.16
C ALA A 120 5.11 -0.19 -19.36
N SER A 121 4.35 0.70 -20.00
CA SER A 121 3.70 1.85 -19.37
C SER A 121 2.35 1.50 -18.73
N GLY A 122 1.99 0.22 -18.61
CA GLY A 122 0.73 -0.25 -18.05
C GLY A 122 0.59 0.03 -16.56
N ASP A 123 -0.65 0.17 -16.11
CA ASP A 123 -1.00 0.10 -14.70
C ASP A 123 -0.90 -1.36 -14.21
N THR A 124 -1.00 -1.55 -12.91
CA THR A 124 -0.84 -2.87 -12.28
C THR A 124 -2.08 -3.25 -11.47
N HIS A 125 -2.53 -4.49 -11.59
CA HIS A 125 -3.36 -5.16 -10.60
C HIS A 125 -2.45 -5.71 -9.50
N TRP A 126 -2.46 -5.08 -8.33
CA TRP A 126 -1.65 -5.47 -7.19
C TRP A 126 -2.20 -6.74 -6.56
N PHE A 127 -1.39 -7.81 -6.50
CA PHE A 127 -1.72 -8.93 -5.62
C PHE A 127 -1.40 -8.51 -4.18
N ARG A 128 -2.42 -7.97 -3.50
CA ARG A 128 -2.25 -7.18 -2.27
C ARG A 128 -1.52 -7.91 -1.15
N GLU A 129 -1.70 -9.22 -1.05
CA GLU A 129 -1.01 -10.04 -0.06
C GLU A 129 0.51 -9.95 -0.21
N ALA A 130 1.03 -10.10 -1.43
CA ALA A 130 2.47 -10.03 -1.69
C ALA A 130 2.98 -8.60 -1.78
N PHE A 131 2.19 -7.68 -2.33
CA PHE A 131 2.54 -6.27 -2.44
C PHE A 131 2.70 -5.62 -1.06
N ASP A 132 1.72 -5.78 -0.17
CA ASP A 132 1.81 -5.20 1.18
C ASP A 132 2.92 -5.89 2.00
N ALA A 133 3.13 -7.20 1.84
CA ALA A 133 4.22 -7.92 2.49
C ALA A 133 5.61 -7.40 2.05
N PHE A 134 5.79 -7.10 0.76
CA PHE A 134 7.02 -6.47 0.27
C PHE A 134 7.24 -5.11 0.94
N LEU A 135 6.22 -4.26 0.99
CA LEU A 135 6.34 -2.93 1.61
C LEU A 135 6.63 -3.02 3.11
N ALA A 136 6.00 -3.96 3.83
CA ALA A 136 6.32 -4.22 5.23
C ALA A 136 7.76 -4.75 5.40
N GLY A 137 8.26 -5.56 4.47
CA GLY A 137 9.66 -5.96 4.41
C GLY A 137 10.60 -4.77 4.27
N GLN A 138 10.27 -3.80 3.40
CA GLN A 138 11.05 -2.56 3.27
C GLN A 138 11.08 -1.72 4.56
N VAL A 139 9.98 -1.69 5.31
CA VAL A 139 9.93 -1.05 6.64
C VAL A 139 10.88 -1.73 7.61
N ALA A 140 10.88 -3.08 7.65
CA ALA A 140 11.76 -3.85 8.51
C ALA A 140 13.24 -3.68 8.13
N GLU A 141 13.57 -3.72 6.84
CA GLU A 141 14.92 -3.46 6.30
C GLU A 141 15.40 -2.05 6.62
N ALA A 142 14.49 -1.07 6.63
CA ALA A 142 14.81 0.28 7.07
C ALA A 142 15.05 0.38 8.59
N GLY A 143 14.88 -0.68 9.38
CA GLY A 143 15.09 -0.69 10.83
C GLY A 143 14.04 0.16 11.58
N ILE A 144 12.81 0.21 11.07
CA ILE A 144 11.68 0.85 11.74
C ILE A 144 11.05 -0.18 12.70
N PRO A 145 10.81 0.15 13.99
CA PRO A 145 10.13 -0.74 14.90
C PRO A 145 8.76 -1.19 14.36
N PHE A 146 8.56 -2.50 14.30
CA PHE A 146 7.38 -3.12 13.70
C PHE A 146 6.80 -4.13 14.68
N HIS A 147 5.62 -3.82 15.23
CA HIS A 147 4.91 -4.67 16.16
C HIS A 147 3.75 -5.36 15.45
N ASP A 148 3.99 -6.56 14.93
CA ASP A 148 2.94 -7.42 14.37
C ASP A 148 2.16 -8.13 15.49
N ARG A 149 1.01 -8.70 15.15
CA ARG A 149 0.13 -9.44 16.08
C ARG A 149 -0.14 -8.67 17.38
N THR A 150 -0.25 -7.35 17.26
CA THR A 150 -0.33 -6.40 18.36
C THR A 150 -1.62 -5.59 18.23
N ALA A 151 -2.56 -5.82 19.14
CA ALA A 151 -3.83 -5.13 19.20
C ALA A 151 -3.75 -3.92 20.14
N VAL A 152 -4.12 -2.74 19.64
CA VAL A 152 -4.29 -1.55 20.48
C VAL A 152 -5.54 -1.70 21.33
N GLN A 153 -5.42 -1.49 22.64
CA GLN A 153 -6.50 -1.55 23.62
C GLN A 153 -6.98 -0.14 23.99
N THR A 154 -6.07 0.73 24.40
CA THR A 154 -6.36 2.12 24.77
C THR A 154 -5.24 3.06 24.34
N ILE A 155 -5.59 4.32 24.11
CA ILE A 155 -4.65 5.40 23.80
C ILE A 155 -4.93 6.53 24.78
N GLU A 156 -3.91 6.94 25.54
CA GLU A 156 -4.02 7.96 26.58
C GLU A 156 -3.10 9.13 26.27
N ALA A 157 -3.65 10.34 26.28
CA ALA A 157 -2.87 11.56 26.10
C ALA A 157 -2.19 11.97 27.42
N HIS A 158 -0.97 12.50 27.34
CA HIS A 158 -0.29 13.16 28.46
C HIS A 158 0.39 14.45 28.00
N SER A 159 1.04 15.16 28.92
CA SER A 159 1.62 16.50 28.70
C SER A 159 2.78 16.60 27.69
N GLY A 160 3.03 15.55 26.90
CA GLY A 160 4.09 15.54 25.89
C GLY A 160 3.95 14.41 24.87
N GLY A 161 2.75 13.85 24.69
CA GLY A 161 2.52 12.79 23.72
C GLY A 161 1.41 11.82 24.12
N TRP A 162 1.58 10.56 23.72
CA TRP A 162 0.61 9.49 23.81
C TRP A 162 1.23 8.23 24.41
N HIS A 163 0.53 7.62 25.36
CA HIS A 163 0.74 6.23 25.74
C HIS A 163 -0.25 5.36 24.97
N ILE A 164 0.29 4.34 24.30
CA ILE A 164 -0.49 3.40 23.51
C ILE A 164 -0.39 2.04 24.21
N HIS A 165 -1.48 1.63 24.83
CA HIS A 165 -1.57 0.34 25.51
C HIS A 165 -2.03 -0.71 24.52
N CYS A 166 -1.23 -1.74 24.39
CA CYS A 166 -1.40 -2.83 23.45
C CYS A 166 -1.39 -4.19 24.15
N GLU A 167 -1.94 -5.17 23.47
CA GLU A 167 -1.75 -6.59 23.76
C GLU A 167 -1.04 -7.25 22.58
N SER A 168 0.07 -7.92 22.84
CA SER A 168 0.86 -8.65 21.84
C SER A 168 1.10 -10.07 22.34
N GLU A 169 0.58 -11.06 21.62
CA GLU A 169 0.67 -12.49 21.97
C GLU A 169 0.27 -12.78 23.44
N GLY A 170 -0.79 -12.12 23.94
CA GLY A 170 -1.29 -12.27 25.31
C GLY A 170 -0.48 -11.54 26.39
N LYS A 171 0.49 -10.69 26.00
CA LYS A 171 1.27 -9.86 26.93
C LYS A 171 0.93 -8.38 26.74
N ALA A 172 0.83 -7.66 27.84
CA ALA A 172 0.69 -6.21 27.83
C ALA A 172 1.98 -5.55 27.30
N LEU A 173 1.81 -4.55 26.44
CA LEU A 173 2.88 -3.74 25.86
C LEU A 173 2.43 -2.27 25.89
N THR A 174 3.27 -1.38 26.40
CA THR A 174 3.02 0.07 26.33
C THR A 174 4.06 0.70 25.40
N LEU A 175 3.58 1.45 24.41
CA LEU A 175 4.40 2.21 23.47
C LEU A 175 4.18 3.71 23.69
N HIS A 176 5.20 4.51 23.37
CA HIS A 176 5.15 5.96 23.48
C HIS A 176 5.22 6.59 22.08
N ALA A 177 4.46 7.66 21.88
CA ALA A 177 4.53 8.51 20.69
C ALA A 177 4.39 9.99 21.09
N ASP A 178 4.85 10.91 20.25
CA ASP A 178 4.76 12.36 20.45
C ASP A 178 3.50 12.96 19.82
#